data_AF-A0A398B3D9-F1
#
_entry.id   AF-A0A398B3D9-F1
#
_cell.length_a   1.000
_cell.length_b   1.000
_cell.length_c   1.000
_cell.angle_alpha   90.00
_cell.angle_beta   90.00
_cell.angle_gamma   90.00
#
_symmetry.space_group_name_H-M   'P 1'
#
loop_
_entity.id
_entity.type
_entity.pdbx_description
1 polymer ?
#
loop_
_entity_poly.entity_id
_entity_poly.type
_entity_poly.pdbx_seq_one_letter_code
_entity_poly.pdbx_strand_id
1 'polypeptide(L)'
;MGVGFPVICYKKLVDGSEVQIGLFRSNTEAKNWAISNGIMSQHSAQKSLLINDYSETFNTRKYPNASQYRFKYADKKKYPEELFIVKNPPRPERPERKPRIVLYQKQNNGEEKIVAKFCTAQEAYTYAAINRIMSVGWVGKTVKENIYPTFKHKNIYPNAKDYRFAHIDPYDKG
;
A
#
# COMPACT_ATOMS: atom_id res chain seq x y z
N MET A 1 29.11 -9.34 19.68
CA MET A 1 28.15 -8.73 18.73
C MET A 1 28.73 -8.89 17.34
N GLY A 2 28.09 -9.67 16.47
CA GLY A 2 28.63 -9.94 15.13
C GLY A 2 28.55 -8.68 14.26
N VAL A 3 29.69 -8.21 13.77
CA VAL A 3 29.77 -7.11 12.81
C VAL A 3 29.12 -7.60 11.53
N GLY A 4 27.86 -7.22 11.30
CA GLY A 4 27.19 -7.50 10.03
C GLY A 4 27.94 -6.78 8.90
N PHE A 5 28.14 -7.46 7.77
CA PHE A 5 28.67 -6.78 6.59
C PHE A 5 27.66 -5.73 6.11
N PRO A 6 28.11 -4.50 5.84
CA PRO A 6 27.21 -3.49 5.29
C PRO A 6 26.64 -3.96 3.95
N VAL A 7 25.43 -3.52 3.64
CA VAL A 7 24.70 -3.89 2.43
C VAL A 7 24.30 -2.64 1.69
N ILE A 8 24.48 -2.62 0.38
CA ILE A 8 24.06 -1.55 -0.51
C ILE A 8 22.85 -2.03 -1.31
N CYS A 9 21.84 -1.16 -1.46
CA CYS A 9 20.76 -1.36 -2.41
C CYS A 9 20.94 -0.44 -3.62
N TYR A 10 20.80 -1.02 -4.81
CA TYR A 10 20.81 -0.32 -6.08
C TYR A 10 19.43 -0.40 -6.73
N LYS A 11 19.06 0.67 -7.44
CA LYS A 11 17.91 0.72 -8.34
C LYS A 11 18.37 0.87 -9.78
N LYS A 12 17.87 0.01 -10.66
CA LYS A 12 18.06 0.11 -12.10
C LYS A 12 17.21 1.25 -12.67
N LEU A 13 17.82 2.08 -13.51
CA LEU A 13 17.18 3.16 -14.25
C LEU A 13 16.76 2.69 -15.65
N VAL A 14 16.00 3.53 -16.36
CA VAL A 14 15.44 3.23 -17.69
C VAL A 14 16.54 3.09 -18.75
N ASP A 15 17.64 3.84 -18.60
CA ASP A 15 18.82 3.77 -19.47
C ASP A 15 19.73 2.56 -19.19
N GLY A 16 19.35 1.70 -18.23
CA GLY A 16 20.12 0.53 -17.83
C GLY A 16 21.22 0.83 -16.80
N SER A 17 21.47 2.10 -16.46
CA SER A 17 22.35 2.46 -15.36
C SER A 17 21.73 2.14 -14.00
N GLU A 18 22.50 2.27 -12.93
CA GLU A 18 22.01 2.03 -11.58
C GLU A 18 22.42 3.12 -10.61
N VAL A 19 21.52 3.39 -9.66
CA VAL A 19 21.75 4.37 -8.59
C VAL A 19 21.74 3.68 -7.24
N GLN A 20 22.71 4.01 -6.40
CA GLN A 20 22.70 3.60 -5.00
C GLN A 20 21.57 4.35 -4.30
N ILE A 21 20.60 3.61 -3.78
CA ILE A 21 19.46 4.19 -3.06
C ILE A 21 19.54 3.98 -1.56
N GLY A 22 20.48 3.16 -1.08
CA GLY A 22 20.66 2.93 0.34
C GLY A 22 21.88 2.12 0.73
N LEU A 23 22.39 2.43 1.91
CA LEU A 23 23.45 1.68 2.61
C LEU A 23 22.92 1.28 4.00
N PHE A 24 23.09 0.02 4.35
CA PHE A 24 22.58 -0.60 5.58
C PHE A 24 23.73 -1.21 6.36
N ARG A 25 23.64 -1.20 7.69
CA ARG A 25 24.66 -1.77 8.58
C ARG A 25 24.67 -3.28 8.56
N SER A 26 23.57 -3.90 8.13
CA SER A 26 23.46 -5.35 8.08
C SER A 26 22.48 -5.84 7.02
N ASN A 27 22.61 -7.12 6.67
CA ASN A 27 21.64 -7.85 5.87
C ASN A 27 20.22 -7.81 6.48
N THR A 28 20.11 -7.95 7.80
CA THR A 28 18.81 -7.88 8.50
C THR A 28 18.15 -6.51 8.31
N GLU A 29 18.91 -5.43 8.41
CA GLU A 29 18.41 -4.07 8.20
C GLU A 29 17.97 -3.85 6.76
N ALA A 30 18.78 -4.28 5.79
CA ALA A 30 18.46 -4.20 4.37
C ALA A 30 17.16 -4.96 4.01
N LYS A 31 16.98 -6.18 4.54
CA LYS A 31 15.76 -6.98 4.36
C LYS A 31 14.53 -6.32 4.95
N ASN A 32 14.62 -5.82 6.17
CA ASN A 32 13.49 -5.17 6.84
C ASN A 32 13.10 -3.90 6.08
N TRP A 33 14.09 -3.13 5.62
CA TRP A 33 13.87 -1.98 4.78
C TRP A 33 13.18 -2.35 3.46
N ALA A 34 13.60 -3.42 2.79
CA ALA A 34 13.01 -3.88 1.53
C ALA A 34 11.52 -4.22 1.67
N ILE A 35 11.13 -4.88 2.77
CA ILE A 35 9.72 -5.19 3.06
C ILE A 35 8.93 -3.92 3.34
N SER A 36 9.44 -3.08 4.24
CA SER A 36 8.75 -1.86 4.69
C SER A 36 8.46 -0.91 3.52
N ASN A 37 9.34 -0.89 2.52
CA ASN A 37 9.20 -0.09 1.30
C ASN A 37 8.46 -0.81 0.16
N GLY A 38 7.99 -2.04 0.37
CA GLY A 38 7.29 -2.80 -0.66
C GLY A 38 8.15 -3.08 -1.88
N ILE A 39 9.47 -3.22 -1.70
CA ILE A 39 10.42 -3.48 -2.78
C ILE A 39 10.49 -4.98 -3.06
N MET A 40 10.69 -5.80 -2.02
CA MET A 40 10.73 -7.26 -2.14
C MET A 40 10.59 -7.96 -0.79
N SER A 41 10.38 -9.28 -0.81
CA SER A 41 10.35 -10.12 0.39
C SER A 41 11.73 -10.30 1.03
N GLN A 42 11.81 -10.73 2.30
CA GLN A 42 13.09 -11.08 2.94
C GLN A 42 13.86 -12.16 2.16
N HIS A 43 13.14 -13.16 1.66
CA HIS A 43 13.72 -14.24 0.88
C HIS A 43 14.28 -13.72 -0.45
N SER A 44 13.53 -12.86 -1.14
CA SER A 44 13.98 -12.21 -2.37
C SER A 44 15.20 -11.30 -2.15
N ALA A 45 15.22 -10.52 -1.06
CA ALA A 45 16.36 -9.68 -0.70
C ALA A 45 17.61 -10.52 -0.37
N GLN A 46 17.44 -11.64 0.34
CA GLN A 46 18.53 -12.60 0.56
C GLN A 46 19.05 -13.19 -0.75
N LYS A 47 18.14 -13.60 -1.64
CA LYS A 47 18.50 -14.17 -2.95
C LYS A 47 19.24 -13.14 -3.81
N SER A 48 18.76 -11.89 -3.82
CA SER A 48 19.43 -10.79 -4.51
C SER A 48 20.84 -10.55 -3.96
N LEU A 49 21.05 -10.61 -2.64
CA LEU A 49 22.38 -10.51 -2.04
C LEU A 49 23.34 -11.62 -2.46
N LEU A 50 22.84 -12.84 -2.60
CA LEU A 50 23.66 -14.00 -2.96
C LEU A 50 24.04 -14.01 -4.43
N ILE A 51 23.12 -13.61 -5.30
CA ILE A 51 23.31 -13.61 -6.76
C ILE A 51 23.93 -12.29 -7.24
N ASN A 52 23.76 -11.21 -6.45
CA ASN A 52 24.16 -9.84 -6.78
C ASN A 52 23.55 -9.37 -8.12
N ASP A 53 22.28 -9.65 -8.35
CA ASP A 53 21.60 -9.38 -9.62
C ASP A 53 20.15 -8.93 -9.45
N TYR A 54 19.62 -8.30 -10.50
CA TYR A 54 18.23 -7.90 -10.70
C TYR A 54 17.41 -9.12 -11.13
N SER A 55 16.76 -9.80 -10.19
CA SER A 55 16.00 -10.99 -10.55
C SER A 55 14.59 -10.66 -11.06
N GLU A 56 14.27 -11.14 -12.26
CA GLU A 56 12.92 -11.11 -12.82
C GLU A 56 11.99 -12.17 -12.19
N THR A 57 12.57 -13.15 -11.48
CA THR A 57 11.83 -14.28 -10.88
C THR A 57 11.14 -13.94 -9.56
N PHE A 58 11.19 -12.68 -9.12
CA PHE A 58 10.56 -12.27 -7.87
C PHE A 58 9.04 -12.19 -8.02
N ASN A 59 8.32 -12.29 -6.90
CA ASN A 59 6.86 -12.20 -6.89
C ASN A 59 6.41 -10.78 -7.25
N THR A 60 6.30 -10.49 -8.55
CA THR A 60 5.91 -9.20 -9.12
C THR A 60 4.47 -8.83 -8.81
N ARG A 61 3.60 -9.82 -8.52
CA ARG A 61 2.22 -9.56 -8.10
C ARG A 61 2.16 -8.80 -6.77
N LYS A 62 3.03 -9.15 -5.82
CA LYS A 62 3.12 -8.47 -4.51
C LYS A 62 4.11 -7.31 -4.52
N TYR A 63 5.17 -7.42 -5.32
CA TYR A 63 6.25 -6.44 -5.40
C TYR A 63 6.53 -6.08 -6.87
N PRO A 64 5.71 -5.21 -7.48
CA PRO A 64 5.73 -4.96 -8.92
C PRO A 64 7.08 -4.48 -9.46
N ASN A 65 7.83 -3.75 -8.62
CA ASN A 65 9.11 -3.17 -9.02
C ASN A 65 10.31 -3.99 -8.54
N ALA A 66 10.12 -5.20 -8.01
CA ALA A 66 11.21 -5.97 -7.39
C ALA A 66 12.40 -6.20 -8.32
N SER A 67 12.17 -6.40 -9.62
CA SER A 67 13.22 -6.58 -10.64
C SER A 67 14.02 -5.31 -10.93
N GLN A 68 13.56 -4.13 -10.47
CA GLN A 68 14.31 -2.88 -10.58
C GLN A 68 15.31 -2.69 -9.44
N TYR A 69 15.34 -3.57 -8.43
CA TYR A 69 16.21 -3.42 -7.27
C TYR A 69 17.11 -4.64 -7.11
N ARG A 70 18.36 -4.39 -6.68
CA ARG A 70 19.27 -5.44 -6.24
C ARG A 70 20.00 -5.04 -4.96
N PHE A 71 20.42 -6.04 -4.20
CA PHE A 71 21.22 -5.86 -3.00
C PHE A 71 22.62 -6.46 -3.20
N LYS A 72 23.63 -5.79 -2.66
CA LYS A 72 25.03 -6.23 -2.72
C LYS A 72 25.69 -6.02 -1.36
N TYR A 73 26.60 -6.91 -0.96
CA TYR A 73 27.50 -6.61 0.16
C TYR A 73 28.43 -5.46 -0.20
N ALA A 74 28.54 -4.49 0.69
CA ALA A 74 29.46 -3.39 0.53
C ALA A 74 30.91 -3.87 0.63
N ASP A 75 31.84 -3.12 0.03
CA ASP A 75 33.27 -3.41 0.17
C ASP A 75 33.69 -3.27 1.64
N LYS A 76 34.74 -3.99 2.05
CA LYS A 76 35.30 -3.89 3.40
C LYS A 76 36.04 -2.56 3.59
N LYS A 77 35.29 -1.46 3.68
CA LYS A 77 35.77 -0.11 3.98
C LYS A 77 34.94 0.47 5.13
N LYS A 78 35.53 1.38 5.90
CA LYS A 78 34.77 2.15 6.88
C LYS A 78 33.87 3.15 6.14
N TYR A 79 32.56 3.02 6.32
CA TYR A 79 31.59 3.99 5.84
C TYR A 79 31.30 4.99 6.97
N PRO A 80 31.32 6.31 6.70
CA PRO A 80 30.81 7.30 7.64
C PRO A 80 29.38 6.97 8.08
N GLU A 81 29.06 7.18 9.36
CA GLU A 81 27.73 6.86 9.92
C GLU A 81 26.59 7.60 9.19
N GLU A 82 26.88 8.77 8.63
CA GLU A 82 25.98 9.63 7.86
C GLU A 82 25.53 9.00 6.52
N LEU A 83 26.29 8.03 5.98
CA LEU A 83 25.95 7.37 4.72
C LEU A 83 24.95 6.22 4.90
N PHE A 84 24.81 5.70 6.12
CA PHE A 84 23.78 4.70 6.38
C PHE A 84 22.42 5.37 6.33
N ILE A 85 21.43 4.69 5.76
CA ILE A 85 20.06 5.21 5.79
C ILE A 85 19.61 5.31 7.25
N VAL A 86 19.67 6.52 7.80
CA VAL A 86 19.06 6.87 9.07
C VAL A 86 17.61 7.25 8.76
N LYS A 87 16.69 6.29 8.95
CA LYS A 87 15.23 6.42 8.84
C LYS A 87 14.66 6.11 7.46
N ASN A 88 13.51 5.44 7.50
CA ASN A 88 12.68 5.04 6.37
C ASN A 88 12.64 6.15 5.30
N PRO A 89 12.97 5.85 4.04
CA PRO A 89 12.67 6.76 2.96
C PRO A 89 11.16 7.00 2.94
N PRO A 90 10.71 8.17 2.45
CA PRO A 90 9.30 8.39 2.19
C PRO A 90 8.81 7.20 1.36
N ARG A 91 7.78 6.53 1.88
CA ARG A 91 7.11 5.41 1.19
C ARG A 91 6.91 5.83 -0.26
N PRO A 92 7.29 5.02 -1.26
CA PRO A 92 7.05 5.39 -2.64
C PRO A 92 5.59 5.82 -2.76
N GLU A 93 5.37 7.06 -3.19
CA GLU A 93 4.03 7.61 -3.38
C GLU A 93 3.29 6.60 -4.25
N ARG A 94 2.30 5.94 -3.65
CA ARG A 94 1.44 5.06 -4.43
C ARG A 94 0.79 5.98 -5.47
N PRO A 95 0.80 5.61 -6.77
CA PRO A 95 0.15 6.44 -7.79
C PRO A 95 -1.24 6.78 -7.28
N GLU A 96 -1.62 8.06 -7.31
CA GLU A 96 -2.89 8.56 -6.79
C GLU A 96 -4.01 7.67 -7.31
N ARG A 97 -4.51 6.79 -6.43
CA ARG A 97 -5.53 5.84 -6.81
C ARG A 97 -6.82 6.65 -6.91
N LYS A 98 -7.35 6.80 -8.12
CA LYS A 98 -8.67 7.40 -8.30
C LYS A 98 -9.67 6.69 -7.36
N PRO A 99 -10.48 7.43 -6.60
CA PRO A 99 -11.43 6.81 -5.69
C PRO A 99 -12.39 5.92 -6.49
N ARG A 100 -12.63 4.71 -5.98
CA ARG A 100 -13.47 3.70 -6.63
C ARG A 100 -14.82 3.53 -5.97
N ILE A 101 -14.95 3.99 -4.71
CA ILE A 101 -16.15 3.83 -3.90
C ILE A 101 -16.43 5.13 -3.18
N VAL A 102 -17.70 5.53 -3.14
CA VAL A 102 -18.18 6.72 -2.42
C VAL A 102 -19.25 6.31 -1.43
N LEU A 103 -19.21 6.94 -0.27
CA LEU A 103 -20.28 6.91 0.71
C LEU A 103 -21.19 8.12 0.49
N TYR A 104 -22.45 7.85 0.16
CA TYR A 104 -23.51 8.83 0.09
C TYR A 104 -24.34 8.81 1.36
N GLN A 105 -24.73 9.98 1.82
CA GLN A 105 -25.73 10.15 2.87
C GLN A 105 -26.97 10.82 2.30
N LYS A 106 -28.11 10.16 2.50
CA LYS A 106 -29.43 10.68 2.15
C LYS A 106 -29.76 11.89 3.02
N GLN A 107 -30.13 12.98 2.38
CA GLN A 107 -30.58 14.21 3.03
C GLN A 107 -32.11 14.24 3.14
N ASN A 108 -32.63 15.09 4.01
CA ASN A 108 -34.07 15.22 4.25
C ASN A 108 -34.84 15.76 3.02
N ASN A 109 -34.17 16.47 2.12
CA ASN A 109 -34.72 16.97 0.85
C ASN A 109 -34.71 15.92 -0.28
N GLY A 110 -34.23 14.69 -0.02
CA GLY A 110 -34.11 13.63 -1.01
C GLY A 110 -32.80 13.64 -1.80
N GLU A 111 -31.94 14.64 -1.62
CA GLU A 111 -30.62 14.69 -2.24
C GLU A 111 -29.60 13.79 -1.53
N GLU A 112 -28.45 13.58 -2.16
CA GLU A 112 -27.36 12.77 -1.63
C GLU A 112 -26.11 13.61 -1.46
N LYS A 113 -25.53 13.53 -0.26
CA LYS A 113 -24.26 14.19 0.04
C LYS A 113 -23.13 13.18 0.05
N ILE A 114 -22.03 13.48 -0.64
CA ILE A 114 -20.80 12.72 -0.52
C ILE A 114 -20.20 12.95 0.87
N VAL A 115 -20.11 11.89 1.66
CA VAL A 115 -19.51 11.93 3.01
C VAL A 115 -18.05 11.49 2.98
N ALA A 116 -17.72 10.51 2.15
CA ALA A 116 -16.36 10.00 2.03
C ALA A 116 -16.11 9.35 0.67
N LYS A 117 -14.85 9.37 0.21
CA LYS A 117 -14.38 8.68 -1.00
C LYS A 117 -13.27 7.71 -0.62
N PHE A 118 -13.26 6.54 -1.24
CA PHE A 118 -12.32 5.45 -0.93
C PHE A 118 -11.68 4.91 -2.19
N CYS A 119 -10.39 4.61 -2.10
CA CYS A 119 -9.61 4.03 -3.20
C CYS A 119 -9.79 2.52 -3.27
N THR A 120 -10.13 1.89 -2.14
CA THR A 120 -10.31 0.44 -2.04
C THR A 120 -11.56 0.06 -1.24
N ALA A 121 -12.08 -1.14 -1.50
CA ALA A 121 -13.16 -1.72 -0.70
C ALA A 121 -12.78 -1.89 0.76
N GLN A 122 -11.50 -2.23 1.04
CA GLN A 122 -11.03 -2.42 2.42
C GLN A 122 -11.11 -1.12 3.24
N GLU A 123 -10.78 0.03 2.62
CA GLU A 123 -10.93 1.34 3.27
C GLU A 123 -12.39 1.64 3.57
N ALA A 124 -13.29 1.39 2.61
CA ALA A 124 -14.73 1.58 2.79
C ALA A 124 -15.28 0.68 3.92
N TYR A 125 -14.87 -0.59 3.99
CA TYR A 125 -15.25 -1.53 5.05
C TYR A 125 -14.77 -1.07 6.42
N THR A 126 -13.52 -0.64 6.50
CA THR A 126 -12.91 -0.16 7.75
C THR A 126 -13.63 1.08 8.24
N TYR A 127 -13.90 2.03 7.34
CA TYR A 127 -14.64 3.25 7.67
C TYR A 127 -16.07 2.95 8.13
N ALA A 128 -16.79 2.05 7.44
CA ALA A 128 -18.14 1.67 7.81
C ALA A 128 -18.22 1.03 9.21
N ALA A 129 -17.25 0.18 9.55
CA ALA A 129 -17.17 -0.48 10.84
C ALA A 129 -16.85 0.52 11.98
N ILE A 130 -15.83 1.37 11.79
CA ILE A 130 -15.43 2.38 12.79
C ILE A 130 -16.59 3.34 13.09
N ASN A 131 -17.29 3.79 12.05
CA ASN A 131 -18.37 4.77 12.17
C ASN A 131 -19.74 4.12 12.44
N ARG A 132 -19.79 2.80 12.68
CA ARG A 132 -21.04 2.05 12.91
C ARG A 132 -22.12 2.37 11.87
N ILE A 133 -21.73 2.43 10.60
CA ILE A 133 -22.64 2.73 9.48
C ILE A 133 -23.37 1.46 9.06
N MET A 134 -22.63 0.40 8.73
CA MET A 134 -23.17 -0.91 8.35
C MET A 134 -22.07 -1.98 8.35
N SER A 135 -22.47 -3.26 8.31
CA SER A 135 -21.52 -4.37 8.22
C SER A 135 -20.89 -4.50 6.83
N VAL A 136 -19.73 -5.18 6.74
CA VAL A 136 -19.01 -5.43 5.48
C VAL A 136 -19.90 -6.05 4.40
N GLY A 137 -20.75 -7.01 4.76
CA GLY A 137 -21.69 -7.63 3.82
C GLY A 137 -22.69 -6.62 3.23
N TRP A 138 -23.15 -5.68 4.05
CA TRP A 138 -24.04 -4.61 3.59
C TRP A 138 -23.30 -3.55 2.78
N VAL A 139 -22.05 -3.21 3.10
CA VAL A 139 -21.24 -2.36 2.23
C VAL A 139 -21.14 -2.98 0.84
N GLY A 140 -20.77 -4.27 0.75
CA GLY A 140 -20.70 -4.97 -0.55
C GLY A 140 -22.03 -4.99 -1.29
N LYS A 141 -23.15 -5.21 -0.58
CA LYS A 141 -24.49 -5.21 -1.18
C LYS A 141 -24.90 -3.84 -1.71
N THR A 142 -24.72 -2.77 -0.93
CA THR A 142 -25.05 -1.41 -1.35
C THR A 142 -24.21 -0.97 -2.55
N VAL A 143 -22.92 -1.32 -2.58
CA VAL A 143 -22.05 -1.06 -3.75
C VAL A 143 -22.55 -1.78 -5.01
N LYS A 144 -22.94 -3.05 -4.88
CA LYS A 144 -23.36 -3.89 -6.00
C LYS A 144 -24.73 -3.50 -6.55
N GLU A 145 -25.68 -3.24 -5.66
CA GLU A 145 -27.09 -3.02 -6.00
C GLU A 145 -27.44 -1.52 -6.07
N ASN A 146 -26.51 -0.63 -5.70
CA ASN A 146 -26.70 0.81 -5.65
C ASN A 146 -27.92 1.25 -4.81
N ILE A 147 -28.17 0.55 -3.69
CA ILE A 147 -29.35 0.74 -2.84
C ILE A 147 -29.01 1.28 -1.45
N TYR A 148 -30.02 1.87 -0.80
CA TYR A 148 -30.01 2.07 0.64
C TYR A 148 -30.42 0.77 1.35
N PRO A 149 -29.73 0.40 2.43
CA PRO A 149 -30.00 -0.84 3.11
C PRO A 149 -31.26 -0.75 3.98
N THR A 150 -32.08 -1.80 3.93
CA THR A 150 -33.34 -1.90 4.68
C THR A 150 -33.17 -2.83 5.89
N PHE A 151 -32.72 -2.27 7.01
CA PHE A 151 -32.55 -3.04 8.25
C PHE A 151 -33.87 -3.15 9.02
N LYS A 152 -34.31 -4.39 9.27
CA LYS A 152 -35.43 -4.69 10.18
C LYS A 152 -35.05 -4.50 11.66
N HIS A 153 -33.77 -4.68 12.01
CA HIS A 153 -33.26 -4.56 13.38
C HIS A 153 -32.26 -3.39 13.48
N LYS A 154 -32.69 -2.26 14.05
CA LYS A 154 -31.96 -0.98 14.07
C LYS A 154 -30.86 -0.87 15.13
N ASN A 155 -30.70 -1.85 16.02
CA ASN A 155 -29.93 -1.65 17.26
C ASN A 155 -28.40 -1.63 17.07
N ILE A 156 -27.87 -2.20 15.99
CA ILE A 156 -26.42 -2.27 15.76
C ILE A 156 -25.94 -1.14 14.83
N TYR A 157 -26.76 -0.76 13.85
CA TYR A 157 -26.45 0.26 12.86
C TYR A 157 -27.65 1.21 12.69
N PRO A 158 -27.81 2.18 13.61
CA PRO A 158 -29.06 2.94 13.74
C PRO A 158 -29.38 3.80 12.52
N ASN A 159 -28.36 4.32 11.85
CA ASN A 159 -28.49 5.26 10.74
C ASN A 159 -28.23 4.61 9.38
N ALA A 160 -28.08 3.29 9.33
CA ALA A 160 -27.60 2.61 8.13
C ALA A 160 -28.47 2.86 6.88
N LYS A 161 -29.78 3.00 7.08
CA LYS A 161 -30.77 3.33 6.03
C LYS A 161 -30.55 4.69 5.36
N ASP A 162 -29.78 5.58 6.00
CA ASP A 162 -29.51 6.92 5.53
C ASP A 162 -28.18 6.97 4.78
N TYR A 163 -27.46 5.85 4.66
CA TYR A 163 -26.19 5.75 3.97
C TYR A 163 -26.20 4.64 2.92
N ARG A 164 -25.52 4.87 1.80
CA ARG A 164 -25.20 3.82 0.82
C ARG A 164 -23.79 3.99 0.30
N PHE A 165 -23.13 2.88 -0.01
CA PHE A 165 -21.89 2.90 -0.75
C PHE A 165 -22.18 2.65 -2.23
N ALA A 166 -21.43 3.29 -3.12
CA ALA A 166 -21.55 3.05 -4.56
C ALA A 166 -20.20 3.21 -5.26
N HIS A 167 -20.09 2.61 -6.44
CA HIS A 167 -18.94 2.84 -7.30
C HIS A 167 -18.96 4.26 -7.88
N ILE A 168 -17.78 4.89 -7.98
CA ILE A 168 -17.61 6.05 -8.86
C ILE A 168 -17.48 5.49 -10.26
N ASP A 169 -18.38 5.89 -11.15
CA ASP A 169 -18.20 5.62 -12.58
C ASP A 169 -16.96 6.40 -13.04
N PRO A 170 -15.94 5.77 -13.66
CA PRO A 170 -14.75 6.47 -14.14
C PRO A 170 -15.04 7.62 -15.13
N TYR A 171 -16.27 7.72 -15.63
CA TYR A 171 -16.75 8.78 -16.52
C TYR A 171 -17.61 9.85 -15.85
N ASP A 172 -17.83 9.77 -14.53
CA ASP A 172 -18.59 10.77 -13.78
C ASP A 172 -17.72 12.02 -13.60
N LYS A 173 -17.75 12.88 -14.63
CA LYS A 173 -17.15 14.22 -14.61
C LYS A 173 -18.04 15.13 -13.77
N GLY A 174 -17.92 15.00 -12.45
CA GLY A 174 -18.30 16.06 -11.52
C GLY A 174 -17.36 17.24 -11.64
#